data_AF-A0A182VHZ5-F1
#
_entry.id   AF-A0A182VHZ5-F1
#
_cell.length_a   1.000
_cell.length_b   1.000
_cell.length_c   1.000
_cell.angle_alpha   90.00
_cell.angle_beta   90.00
_cell.angle_gamma   90.00
#
_symmetry.space_group_name_H-M   'P 1'
#
loop_
_entity.id
_entity.type
_entity.pdbx_description
1 polymer ?
#
loop_
_entity_poly.entity_id
_entity_poly.type
_entity_poly.pdbx_seq_one_letter_code
_entity_poly.pdbx_strand_id
1 'polypeptide(L)'
;MGKISGSHCLVLGCRNRQLLNQANIRSYFRFPRDADLCKKWVDFCNRPELYKKYDENGPEYLYKSSRICSDHFQPADFNNPNLFSQG
;
A
#
# COMPACT_ATOMS: atom_id res chain seq x y z
N MET A 1 -1.37 -20.05 15.71
CA MET A 1 -0.54 -18.87 15.37
C MET A 1 -1.42 -17.89 14.61
N GLY A 2 -1.89 -16.83 15.29
CA GLY A 2 -2.92 -15.93 14.76
C GLY A 2 -2.41 -15.09 13.60
N LYS A 3 -3.05 -15.23 12.43
CA LYS A 3 -2.86 -14.33 11.28
C LYS A 3 -3.52 -13.00 11.61
N ILE A 4 -2.76 -12.04 12.11
CA ILE A 4 -3.23 -10.65 12.18
C ILE A 4 -3.06 -10.06 10.77
N SER A 5 -4.04 -10.31 9.92
CA SER A 5 -4.19 -9.61 8.63
C SER A 5 -4.78 -8.22 8.89
N GLY A 6 -3.98 -7.36 9.50
CA GLY A 6 -4.24 -5.92 9.55
C GLY A 6 -3.56 -5.26 8.36
N SER A 7 -4.33 -4.73 7.41
CA SER A 7 -3.82 -3.97 6.27
C SER A 7 -3.26 -2.63 6.75
N HIS A 8 -2.01 -2.65 7.21
CA HIS A 8 -1.27 -1.47 7.61
C HIS A 8 -0.58 -0.84 6.40
N CYS A 9 -0.34 0.47 6.46
CA CYS A 9 0.46 1.14 5.45
C CYS A 9 1.89 0.58 5.49
N LEU A 10 2.41 0.24 4.31
CA LEU A 10 3.74 -0.37 4.18
C LEU A 10 4.87 0.64 3.98
N VAL A 11 4.58 1.93 3.85
CA VAL A 11 5.62 2.95 3.76
C VAL A 11 6.39 3.01 5.07
N LEU A 12 7.72 2.89 4.98
CA LEU A 12 8.60 2.93 6.14
C LEU A 12 8.38 4.22 6.95
N GLY A 13 8.14 4.08 8.26
CA GLY A 13 7.90 5.22 9.15
C GLY A 13 6.48 5.79 9.14
N CYS A 14 5.56 5.25 8.33
CA CYS A 14 4.16 5.69 8.33
C CYS A 14 3.50 5.40 9.70
N ARG A 15 2.86 6.43 10.28
CA ARG A 15 2.14 6.32 11.57
C ARG A 15 0.79 5.62 11.44
N ASN A 16 0.24 5.55 10.22
CA ASN A 16 -0.98 4.78 9.87
C ASN A 16 -0.69 3.27 9.76
N ARG A 17 0.37 2.81 10.41
CA ARG A 17 0.81 1.41 10.48
C ARG A 17 0.04 0.63 11.56
N GLN A 18 -0.45 1.29 12.60
CA GLN A 18 -1.33 0.62 13.55
C GLN A 18 -2.72 0.47 12.94
N LEU A 19 -3.30 -0.70 13.24
CA LEU A 19 -4.54 -1.28 12.72
C LEU A 19 -5.64 -0.27 12.46
N LEU A 20 -6.56 -0.64 11.57
CA LEU A 20 -7.89 -0.08 11.34
C LEU A 20 -8.65 0.13 12.68
N ASN A 21 -8.21 1.07 13.50
CA ASN A 21 -9.03 1.64 14.55
C ASN A 21 -10.12 2.39 13.78
N GLN A 22 -11.36 2.33 14.25
CA GLN A 22 -12.51 2.96 13.59
C GLN A 22 -12.33 4.47 13.36
N ALA A 23 -11.34 5.09 14.01
CA ALA A 23 -10.93 6.49 13.81
C ALA A 23 -10.05 6.72 12.56
N ASN A 24 -9.55 5.68 11.89
CA ASN A 24 -8.70 5.83 10.72
C ASN A 24 -9.56 5.99 9.47
N ILE A 25 -9.81 7.25 9.11
CA ILE A 25 -10.59 7.67 7.95
C ILE A 25 -9.84 7.56 6.61
N ARG A 26 -8.58 7.09 6.62
CA ARG A 26 -7.77 7.05 5.40
C ARG A 26 -8.15 5.89 4.50
N SER A 27 -8.14 6.15 3.20
CA SER A 27 -8.24 5.10 2.20
C SER A 27 -6.93 4.32 2.09
N TYR A 28 -7.02 3.02 1.80
CA TYR A 28 -5.88 2.13 1.64
C TYR A 28 -5.86 1.53 0.23
N PHE A 29 -4.85 1.88 -0.54
CA PHE A 29 -4.71 1.47 -1.94
C PHE A 29 -3.89 0.19 -2.05
N ARG A 30 -4.31 -0.69 -2.96
CA ARG A 30 -3.60 -1.94 -3.28
C ARG A 30 -2.38 -1.63 -4.14
N PHE A 31 -1.32 -2.41 -3.97
CA PHE A 31 -0.22 -2.41 -4.93
C PHE A 31 -0.75 -2.73 -6.33
N PRO A 32 -0.24 -2.09 -7.39
CA PRO A 32 -0.68 -2.36 -8.75
C PRO A 32 -0.28 -3.78 -9.19
N ARG A 33 -1.04 -4.34 -10.14
CA ARG A 33 -0.71 -5.63 -10.77
C ARG A 33 0.32 -5.48 -11.89
N ASP A 34 0.46 -4.28 -12.43
CA ASP A 34 1.51 -3.92 -13.38
C ASP A 34 2.88 -4.06 -12.72
N ALA A 35 3.79 -4.81 -13.34
CA ALA A 35 5.05 -5.21 -12.72
C ALA A 35 5.98 -4.01 -12.48
N ASP A 36 6.09 -3.10 -13.45
CA ASP A 36 6.99 -1.95 -13.39
C ASP A 36 6.50 -0.92 -12.38
N LEU A 37 5.19 -0.62 -12.37
CA LEU A 37 4.60 0.29 -11.39
C LEU A 37 4.63 -0.31 -9.98
N CYS A 38 4.40 -1.62 -9.85
CA CYS A 38 4.47 -2.31 -8.57
C CYS A 38 5.89 -2.25 -8.00
N LYS A 39 6.91 -2.43 -8.84
CA LYS A 39 8.31 -2.27 -8.45
C LYS A 39 8.60 -0.86 -7.93
N LYS A 40 8.12 0.19 -8.62
CA LYS A 40 8.24 1.58 -8.13
C LYS A 40 7.63 1.76 -6.74
N TRP A 41 6.52 1.10 -6.43
CA TRP A 41 5.91 1.14 -5.11
C TRP A 41 6.72 0.36 -4.05
N VAL A 42 7.32 -0.76 -4.43
CA VAL A 42 8.23 -1.52 -3.56
C VAL A 42 9.45 -0.67 -3.20
N ASP A 43 10.05 -0.02 -4.21
CA ASP A 43 11.19 0.88 -4.04
C ASP A 43 10.82 2.05 -3.11
N PHE A 44 9.65 2.68 -3.34
CA PHE A 44 9.14 3.77 -2.53
C PHE A 44 8.93 3.39 -1.06
N CYS A 45 8.40 2.19 -0.79
CA CYS A 45 8.23 1.71 0.58
C CYS A 45 9.55 1.47 1.31
N ASN A 46 10.66 1.33 0.58
CA ASN A 46 12.03 1.18 1.08
C ASN A 46 12.15 0.12 2.18
N ARG A 47 11.63 -1.08 1.91
CA ARG A 47 11.55 -2.19 2.86
C ARG A 47 12.18 -3.47 2.29
N PRO A 48 13.29 -3.97 2.85
CA PRO A 48 13.97 -5.18 2.38
C PRO A 48 13.06 -6.40 2.17
N GLU A 49 12.08 -6.58 3.05
CA GLU A 49 11.12 -7.69 2.98
C GLU A 49 10.12 -7.58 1.82
N LEU A 50 9.88 -6.37 1.29
CA LEU A 50 8.99 -6.19 0.14
C LEU A 50 9.70 -6.56 -1.16
N TYR A 51 10.98 -6.23 -1.30
CA TYR A 51 11.81 -6.69 -2.42
C TYR A 51 11.80 -8.21 -2.51
N LYS A 52 12.09 -8.89 -1.39
CA LYS A 52 12.04 -10.37 -1.34
C LYS A 52 10.67 -10.92 -1.76
N LYS A 53 9.57 -10.36 -1.24
CA LYS A 53 8.21 -10.81 -1.60
C LYS A 53 7.88 -10.58 -3.07
N TYR A 54 8.31 -9.44 -3.62
CA TYR A 54 8.15 -9.13 -5.04
C TYR A 54 8.94 -10.11 -5.91
N ASP A 55 10.21 -10.36 -5.59
CA ASP A 55 11.06 -11.27 -6.37
C ASP A 55 10.55 -12.72 -6.31
N GLU A 56 10.04 -13.17 -5.16
CA GLU A 56 9.54 -14.55 -4.98
C GLU A 56 8.14 -14.78 -5.56
N ASN A 57 7.24 -13.79 -5.51
CA ASN A 57 5.80 -14.00 -5.78
C ASN A 57 5.21 -13.02 -6.81
N GLY A 58 5.97 -12.00 -7.21
CA GLY A 58 5.54 -10.99 -8.15
C GLY A 58 4.49 -10.01 -7.63
N PRO A 59 3.97 -9.15 -8.51
CA PRO A 59 3.03 -8.08 -8.17
C PRO A 59 1.66 -8.60 -7.69
N GLU A 60 1.26 -9.80 -8.11
CA GLU A 60 -0.05 -10.40 -7.75
C GLU A 60 -0.18 -10.64 -6.25
N TYR A 61 0.91 -11.06 -5.61
CA TYR A 61 0.94 -11.31 -4.17
C TYR A 61 0.82 -10.00 -3.37
N LEU A 62 1.55 -8.96 -3.81
CA LEU A 62 1.48 -7.64 -3.18
C LEU A 62 0.12 -6.99 -3.39
N TYR A 63 -0.48 -7.11 -4.58
CA TYR A 63 -1.86 -6.64 -4.83
C TYR A 63 -2.85 -7.21 -3.81
N LYS A 64 -2.73 -8.49 -3.44
CA LYS A 64 -3.63 -9.14 -2.46
C LYS A 64 -3.35 -8.70 -1.03
N SER A 65 -2.09 -8.67 -0.63
CA SER A 65 -1.67 -8.62 0.78
C SER A 65 -1.20 -7.24 1.28
N SER A 66 -0.88 -6.32 0.37
CA SER A 66 -0.08 -5.12 0.66
C SER A 66 -0.85 -3.83 0.34
N ARG A 67 -0.76 -2.83 1.23
CA ARG A 67 -1.47 -1.55 1.09
C ARG A 67 -0.61 -0.33 1.43
N ILE A 68 -0.94 0.80 0.83
CA ILE A 68 -0.42 2.13 1.16
C ILE A 68 -1.61 3.06 1.44
N CYS A 69 -1.55 3.88 2.50
CA CYS A 69 -2.63 4.81 2.81
C CYS A 69 -2.63 6.05 1.89
N SER A 70 -3.76 6.74 1.81
CA SER A 70 -3.96 7.92 0.96
C SER A 70 -2.98 9.07 1.19
N ASP A 71 -2.39 9.18 2.38
CA ASP A 71 -1.40 10.23 2.71
C ASP A 71 -0.13 10.20 1.84
N HIS A 72 0.12 9.10 1.11
CA HIS A 72 1.29 8.94 0.24
C HIS A 72 1.00 9.12 -1.25
N PHE A 73 -0.20 9.58 -1.60
CA PHE A 73 -0.61 9.85 -2.97
C PHE A 73 -0.95 11.32 -3.12
N GLN A 74 -0.50 11.93 -4.21
CA GLN A 74 -0.93 13.26 -4.63
C GLN A 74 -2.24 13.14 -5.42
N PRO A 75 -3.07 14.20 -5.45
CA PRO A 75 -4.27 14.20 -6.28
C PRO A 75 -4.01 13.88 -7.76
N ALA A 76 -2.85 14.28 -8.28
CA ALA A 76 -2.42 14.04 -9.65
C ALA A 76 -2.06 12.56 -9.95
N ASP A 77 -1.86 11.74 -8.92
CA ASP A 77 -1.56 10.31 -9.09
C ASP A 77 -2.82 9.49 -9.43
N PHE A 78 -4.00 10.09 -9.30
CA PHE A 78 -5.27 9.43 -9.59
C PHE A 78 -5.73 9.74 -11.02
N ASN A 79 -5.95 8.67 -11.81
CA ASN A 79 -6.57 8.78 -13.13
C ASN A 79 -8.00 9.35 -13.11
N ASN A 80 -8.64 9.39 -11.94
CA ASN A 80 -9.91 10.06 -11.71
C ASN A 80 -9.77 11.06 -10.55
N PRO A 81 -9.84 12.38 -10.81
CA PRO A 81 -9.67 13.41 -9.78
C PRO A 81 -10.75 13.36 -8.69
N ASN A 82 -11.91 12.75 -8.96
CA ASN A 82 -13.00 12.61 -7.99
C ASN A 82 -12.72 11.59 -6.86
N LEU A 83 -11.65 10.79 -6.98
CA LEU A 83 -11.22 9.85 -5.94
C LEU A 83 -10.55 10.55 -4.75
N PHE A 84 -10.08 11.79 -4.92
CA PHE A 84 -9.51 12.57 -3.84
C PHE A 84 -10.56 13.06 -2.83
N SER A 85 -11.81 13.23 -3.28
CA SER A 85 -12.92 13.80 -2.49
C SER A 85 -13.68 12.81 -1.60
N GLN A 86 -13.24 11.55 -1.46
CA GLN A 86 -13.92 10.54 -0.62
C GLN A 86 -13.16 10.15 0.66
N GLY A 87 -12.26 11.01 1.15
CA GLY A 87 -11.55 10.84 2.43
C GLY A 87 -12.09 11.71 3.54
#